data_AF-A0A956CN78-F1
#
_entry.id   AF-A0A956CN78-F1
#
_cell.length_a   1.000
_cell.length_b   1.000
_cell.length_c   1.000
_cell.angle_alpha   90.00
_cell.angle_beta   90.00
_cell.angle_gamma   90.00
#
_symmetry.space_group_name_H-M   'P 1'
#
loop_
_entity.id
_entity.type
_entity.pdbx_description
1 polymer ?
#
loop_
_entity_poly.entity_id
_entity_poly.type
_entity_poly.pdbx_seq_one_letter_code
_entity_poly.pdbx_strand_id
1 'polypeptide(L)'
;MARLGWNFRGMWLLGVAALAACAQGNTPEGLERVPSNLSANERIARASLIRDSAATRGLYNGVLLAGIADAETGMSQCWSELTWACKGPASPSCGGGPVVAGAGDGPCS
;
A
#
# COMPACT_ATOMS: atom_id res chain seq x y z
N MET A 1 -25.08 -46.88 -38.39
CA MET A 1 -24.77 -45.45 -38.58
C MET A 1 -25.34 -44.68 -37.39
N ALA A 2 -24.48 -44.14 -36.51
CA ALA A 2 -24.78 -42.99 -35.65
C ALA A 2 -23.45 -42.49 -35.06
N ARG A 3 -22.96 -41.34 -35.56
CA ARG A 3 -21.81 -40.63 -34.99
C ARG A 3 -22.34 -39.68 -33.92
N LEU A 4 -22.01 -39.91 -32.65
CA LEU A 4 -22.33 -39.00 -31.56
C LEU A 4 -21.27 -37.88 -31.55
N GLY A 5 -21.62 -36.71 -32.10
CA GLY A 5 -20.77 -35.54 -32.10
C GLY A 5 -20.89 -34.78 -30.78
N TRP A 6 -19.81 -34.72 -30.00
CA TRP A 6 -19.71 -33.81 -28.85
C TRP A 6 -19.17 -32.44 -29.30
N ASN A 7 -20.03 -31.42 -29.18
CA ASN A 7 -19.72 -30.03 -29.48
C ASN A 7 -18.86 -29.40 -28.36
N PHE A 8 -17.56 -29.22 -28.61
CA PHE A 8 -16.57 -28.61 -27.72
C PHE A 8 -16.61 -27.06 -27.67
N ARG A 9 -17.79 -26.41 -27.78
CA ARG A 9 -17.86 -24.93 -27.92
C ARG A 9 -18.16 -24.14 -26.64
N GLY A 10 -18.37 -24.80 -25.49
CA GLY A 10 -18.92 -24.14 -24.29
C GLY A 10 -17.96 -23.74 -23.17
N MET A 11 -16.68 -24.12 -23.21
CA MET A 11 -15.86 -24.21 -21.98
C MET A 11 -14.70 -23.21 -21.90
N TRP A 12 -14.89 -21.96 -22.36
CA TRP A 12 -13.86 -20.92 -22.29
C TRP A 12 -14.29 -19.61 -21.62
N LEU A 13 -15.55 -19.47 -21.16
CA LEU A 13 -16.06 -18.20 -20.60
C LEU A 13 -16.10 -18.14 -19.06
N LEU A 14 -15.77 -19.22 -18.35
CA LEU A 14 -15.84 -19.25 -16.88
C LEU A 14 -14.51 -18.97 -16.16
N GLY A 15 -13.38 -18.91 -16.88
CA GLY A 15 -12.05 -18.74 -16.28
C GLY A 15 -11.63 -17.30 -15.95
N VAL A 16 -12.27 -16.28 -16.54
CA VAL A 16 -11.79 -14.89 -16.46
C VAL A 16 -12.34 -14.12 -15.26
N ALA A 17 -13.46 -14.53 -14.67
CA ALA A 17 -14.12 -13.78 -13.60
C ALA A 17 -13.44 -13.88 -12.21
N ALA A 18 -12.53 -14.84 -12.00
CA ALA A 18 -11.94 -15.09 -10.69
C ALA A 18 -10.79 -14.14 -10.31
N LEU A 19 -10.20 -13.40 -11.26
CA LEU A 19 -9.04 -12.53 -11.01
C LEU A 19 -9.39 -11.08 -10.60
N ALA A 20 -10.66 -10.67 -10.71
CA ALA A 20 -11.08 -9.30 -10.40
C ALA A 20 -11.49 -9.08 -8.93
N ALA A 21 -11.61 -10.15 -8.12
CA ALA A 21 -12.21 -10.07 -6.79
C ALA A 21 -11.32 -9.46 -5.70
N CYS A 22 -9.99 -9.39 -5.89
CA CYS A 22 -9.09 -8.78 -4.89
C CYS A 22 -8.99 -7.25 -4.96
N ALA A 23 -9.71 -6.60 -5.88
CA ALA A 23 -9.62 -5.15 -6.11
C ALA A 23 -10.59 -4.33 -5.24
N GLN A 24 -11.52 -4.95 -4.51
CA GLN A 24 -12.58 -4.23 -3.81
C GLN A 24 -12.14 -3.76 -2.42
N GLY A 25 -11.52 -2.59 -2.36
CA GLY A 25 -11.24 -1.85 -1.13
C GLY A 25 -12.51 -1.25 -0.54
N ASN A 26 -13.32 -2.06 0.14
CA ASN A 26 -14.37 -1.53 1.01
C ASN A 26 -13.71 -1.20 2.36
N THR A 27 -13.42 0.08 2.61
CA THR A 27 -13.05 0.56 3.95
C THR A 27 -14.29 0.52 4.85
N PRO A 28 -14.26 -0.18 5.99
CA PRO A 28 -15.31 -0.09 7.01
C PRO A 28 -15.58 1.37 7.39
N GLU A 29 -16.85 1.74 7.56
CA GLU A 29 -17.23 3.04 8.10
C GLU A 29 -16.59 3.23 9.48
N GLY A 30 -15.85 4.32 9.67
CA GLY A 30 -15.18 4.67 10.93
C GLY A 30 -13.66 4.48 10.98
N LEU A 31 -13.02 3.99 9.90
CA LEU A 31 -11.56 4.01 9.78
C LEU A 31 -11.12 5.24 8.99
N GLU A 32 -10.78 6.32 9.69
CA GLU A 32 -10.17 7.50 9.06
C GLU A 32 -8.72 7.17 8.66
N ARG A 33 -8.44 7.20 7.35
CA ARG A 33 -7.10 7.01 6.83
C ARG A 33 -6.27 8.27 7.09
N VAL A 34 -5.02 8.09 7.51
CA VAL A 34 -4.05 9.18 7.62
C VAL A 34 -3.91 9.90 6.27
N PRO A 35 -4.22 11.22 6.20
CA PRO A 35 -4.17 11.96 4.95
C PRO A 35 -2.72 12.16 4.50
N SER A 36 -2.39 11.72 3.29
CA SER A 36 -1.05 11.82 2.68
C SER A 36 -1.15 12.44 1.28
N ASN A 37 -0.09 13.17 0.87
CA ASN A 37 0.01 13.74 -0.48
C ASN A 37 0.50 12.72 -1.53
N LEU A 38 0.72 11.46 -1.14
CA LEU A 38 1.14 10.39 -2.05
C LEU A 38 -0.04 9.83 -2.86
N SER A 39 0.18 9.60 -4.15
CA SER A 39 -0.73 8.84 -5.00
C SER A 39 -0.78 7.35 -4.60
N ALA A 40 -1.82 6.64 -5.05
CA ALA A 40 -1.94 5.21 -4.82
C ALA A 40 -0.74 4.40 -5.37
N ASN A 41 -0.21 4.79 -6.54
CA ASN A 41 0.93 4.12 -7.16
C ASN A 41 2.21 4.31 -6.35
N GLU A 42 2.44 5.52 -5.82
CA GLU A 42 3.59 5.78 -4.93
C GLU A 42 3.49 4.96 -3.64
N ARG A 43 2.29 4.85 -3.07
CA ARG A 43 2.05 4.02 -1.86
C ARG A 43 2.33 2.53 -2.13
N ILE A 44 1.94 2.01 -3.29
CA ILE A 44 2.25 0.62 -3.70
C ILE A 44 3.75 0.42 -3.89
N ALA A 45 4.43 1.37 -4.53
CA ALA A 45 5.88 1.31 -4.70
C ALA A 45 6.59 1.29 -3.34
N ARG A 46 6.15 2.11 -2.38
CA ARG A 46 6.69 2.12 -1.01
C ARG A 46 6.40 0.84 -0.23
N ALA A 47 5.20 0.29 -0.34
CA ALA A 47 4.88 -1.00 0.25
C ALA A 47 5.85 -2.10 -0.22
N SER A 48 6.24 -2.07 -1.50
CA SER A 48 7.23 -3.00 -2.07
C SER A 48 8.62 -2.78 -1.48
N LEU A 49 9.07 -1.53 -1.38
CA LEU A 49 10.35 -1.19 -0.75
C LEU A 49 10.42 -1.62 0.73
N ILE A 50 9.33 -1.44 1.48
CA ILE A 50 9.23 -1.87 2.88
C ILE A 50 9.33 -3.40 2.97
N ARG A 51 8.55 -4.12 2.16
CA ARG A 51 8.60 -5.60 2.10
C ARG A 51 10.02 -6.08 1.81
N ASP A 52 10.65 -5.53 0.78
CA ASP A 52 11.95 -6.00 0.30
C ASP A 52 13.05 -5.66 1.33
N SER A 53 13.03 -4.46 1.91
CA SER A 53 13.97 -4.05 2.96
C SER A 53 13.80 -4.89 4.23
N ALA A 54 12.56 -5.20 4.62
CA ALA A 54 12.27 -6.04 5.77
C ALA A 54 12.76 -7.49 5.58
N ALA A 55 12.62 -8.04 4.37
CA ALA A 55 13.08 -9.37 4.04
C ALA A 55 14.60 -9.52 4.21
N THR A 56 15.39 -8.47 3.94
CA THR A 56 16.86 -8.49 4.20
C THR A 56 17.21 -8.64 5.68
N ARG A 57 16.24 -8.44 6.58
CA ARG A 57 16.36 -8.55 8.04
C ARG A 57 15.62 -9.77 8.60
N GLY A 58 15.20 -10.71 7.76
CA GLY A 58 14.47 -11.90 8.18
C GLY A 58 12.99 -11.68 8.53
N LEU A 59 12.43 -10.52 8.16
CA LEU A 59 11.03 -10.19 8.41
C LEU A 59 10.24 -10.34 7.10
N TYR A 60 9.45 -11.41 6.98
CA TYR A 60 8.80 -11.77 5.72
C TYR A 60 7.31 -11.39 5.63
N ASN A 61 6.69 -10.96 6.72
CA ASN A 61 5.31 -10.46 6.69
C ASN A 61 5.28 -9.00 6.20
N GLY A 62 5.62 -8.78 4.93
CA GLY A 62 5.73 -7.44 4.37
C GLY A 62 4.40 -6.68 4.31
N VAL A 63 3.27 -7.38 4.16
CA VAL A 63 1.94 -6.75 4.20
C VAL A 63 1.67 -6.14 5.58
N LEU A 64 2.00 -6.85 6.66
CA LEU A 64 1.88 -6.31 8.01
C LEU A 64 2.75 -5.06 8.19
N LEU A 65 4.02 -5.11 7.76
CA LEU A 65 4.94 -3.99 7.94
C LEU A 65 4.56 -2.76 7.11
N ALA A 66 4.13 -2.99 5.87
CA ALA A 66 3.58 -1.94 5.02
C ALA A 66 2.26 -1.39 5.61
N GLY A 67 1.41 -2.25 6.18
CA GLY A 67 0.18 -1.84 6.86
C GLY A 67 0.42 -0.95 8.08
N ILE A 68 1.48 -1.22 8.86
CA ILE A 68 1.90 -0.34 9.96
C ILE A 68 2.29 1.03 9.41
N ALA A 69 3.16 1.09 8.40
CA ALA A 69 3.55 2.36 7.79
C ALA A 69 2.36 3.13 7.19
N ASP A 70 1.37 2.43 6.66
CA ASP A 70 0.14 3.06 6.17
C ASP A 70 -0.71 3.65 7.29
N ALA A 71 -0.88 2.91 8.38
CA ALA A 71 -1.66 3.33 9.53
C ALA A 71 -1.00 4.50 10.28
N GLU A 72 0.34 4.56 10.31
CA GLU A 72 1.09 5.60 11.03
C GLU A 72 1.23 6.90 10.23
N THR A 73 1.57 6.80 8.94
CA THR A 73 1.94 7.99 8.13
C THR A 73 1.32 8.03 6.74
N GLY A 74 0.41 7.11 6.42
CA GLY A 74 -0.12 6.97 5.06
C GLY A 74 0.98 6.65 4.03
N MET A 75 2.06 5.99 4.47
CA MET A 75 3.31 5.73 3.72
C MET A 75 4.21 6.95 3.47
N SER A 76 3.90 8.11 4.05
CA SER A 76 4.77 9.29 3.95
C SER A 76 6.03 9.12 4.80
N GLN A 77 7.17 9.59 4.28
CA GLN A 77 8.48 9.61 4.97
C GLN A 77 8.99 11.03 5.07
N CYS A 78 8.79 11.85 4.04
CA CYS A 78 9.24 13.22 3.98
C CYS A 78 8.13 14.17 4.40
N TRP A 79 8.44 15.23 5.13
CA TRP A 79 7.44 16.19 5.59
C TRP A 79 6.68 16.85 4.42
N SER A 80 7.31 17.00 3.26
CA SER A 80 6.65 17.47 2.03
C SER A 80 5.46 16.61 1.59
N GLU A 81 5.41 15.36 2.04
CA GLU A 81 4.36 14.38 1.74
C GLU A 81 3.26 14.35 2.82
N LEU A 82 3.51 15.00 3.96
CA LEU A 82 2.68 14.98 5.17
C LEU A 82 2.83 16.30 5.94
N THR A 83 2.47 17.41 5.32
CA THR A 83 2.84 18.77 5.77
C THR A 83 2.15 19.21 7.07
N TRP A 84 1.18 18.46 7.55
CA TRP A 84 0.51 18.69 8.84
C TRP A 84 1.25 18.04 10.02
N ALA A 85 2.19 17.12 9.77
CA ALA A 85 2.95 16.44 10.81
C ALA A 85 4.17 17.26 11.27
N CYS A 86 4.81 16.84 12.36
CA CYS A 86 6.02 17.49 12.87
C CYS A 86 7.23 17.21 11.97
N LYS A 87 8.09 18.24 11.83
CA LYS A 87 9.36 18.14 11.11
C LYS A 87 10.41 17.47 11.98
N GLY A 88 11.04 16.45 11.43
CA GLY A 88 12.25 15.84 11.98
C GLY A 88 13.53 16.40 11.34
N PRO A 89 14.66 15.68 11.52
CA PRO A 89 15.93 16.03 10.89
C PRO A 89 15.88 16.00 9.37
N ALA A 90 16.79 16.74 8.73
CA ALA A 90 17.01 16.67 7.29
C ALA A 90 17.53 15.28 6.87
N SER A 91 17.05 14.77 5.73
CA SER A 91 17.47 13.49 5.17
C SER A 91 17.80 13.60 3.68
N PRO A 92 18.89 12.97 3.21
CA PRO A 92 19.18 12.84 1.78
C PRO A 92 18.05 12.16 1.00
N SER A 93 17.33 11.21 1.61
CA SER A 93 16.17 10.54 0.99
C SER A 93 15.00 11.49 0.71
N CYS A 94 14.99 12.65 1.36
CA CYS A 94 14.01 13.72 1.17
C CYS A 94 14.59 14.91 0.39
N GLY A 95 15.66 14.70 -0.39
CA GLY A 95 16.33 15.77 -1.13
C GLY A 95 17.00 16.82 -0.24
N GLY A 96 17.40 16.44 0.97
CA GLY A 96 17.89 17.37 2.01
C GLY A 96 16.78 18.03 2.84
N GLY A 97 15.51 17.75 2.54
CA GLY A 97 14.36 18.17 3.34
C GLY A 97 14.15 17.33 4.62
N PRO A 98 13.26 17.76 5.53
CA PRO A 98 13.00 17.06 6.79
C PRO A 98 12.17 15.79 6.60
N VAL A 99 12.47 14.78 7.41
CA VAL A 99 11.59 13.60 7.59
C VAL A 99 10.37 13.95 8.45
N VAL A 100 9.35 13.11 8.43
CA VAL A 100 8.24 13.15 9.38
C VAL A 100 8.73 12.65 10.75
N ALA A 101 8.41 13.39 11.82
CA ALA A 101 8.76 13.04 13.20
C ALA A 101 7.55 12.66 14.08
N GLY A 102 6.38 12.45 13.48
CA GLY A 102 5.13 12.13 14.17
C GLY A 102 4.19 13.32 14.31
N ALA A 103 3.03 13.06 14.91
CA ALA A 103 1.98 14.07 15.14
C ALA A 103 0.99 13.70 16.27
N GLY A 104 1.04 12.46 16.78
CA GLY A 104 0.12 11.97 17.80
C GLY A 104 0.57 12.22 19.25
N ASP A 105 1.87 12.42 19.47
CA ASP A 105 2.46 12.48 20.82
C ASP A 105 2.41 13.88 21.48
N GLY A 106 1.82 14.87 20.81
CA GLY A 106 1.70 16.24 21.30
C GLY A 106 2.00 17.29 20.24
N PRO A 107 1.91 18.60 20.59
CA PRO A 107 2.23 19.66 19.67
C PRO A 107 3.70 19.57 19.23
N CYS A 108 3.95 19.93 17.97
CA CYS A 108 5.31 20.19 17.51
C CYS A 108 5.88 21.38 18.30
N SER A 109 7.09 21.21 18.86
CA SER A 109 7.78 22.23 19.66
C SER A 109 8.10 23.50 18.88
#